data_AF-A0A4V1UHU2-F1
#
_entry.id   AF-A0A4V1UHU2-F1
#
_cell.length_a   1.000
_cell.length_b   1.000
_cell.length_c   1.000
_cell.angle_alpha   90.00
_cell.angle_beta   90.00
_cell.angle_gamma   90.00
#
_symmetry.space_group_name_H-M   'P 1'
#
loop_
_entity.id
_entity.type
_entity.pdbx_description
1 polymer ?
#
loop_
_entity_poly.entity_id
_entity_poly.type
_entity_poly.pdbx_seq_one_letter_code
_entity_poly.pdbx_strand_id
1 'polypeptide(L)'
;QTLSGANTYTGSTQIGTDGTLSLGDGGASGSIASASAITNNGALIFNRSNVMDVGNVISGTGTVNQIGTGTTTLTATNTYTGATKVTSGTLALSGAGSIAGSSSLAVGADTNFSIAGTTNGATVNSLSGLGNVALGESTLTLNAGEDTFGGVISGNGALTLANGKQTLSGANTYIGTTSIVGKSTLLVEGSIDSKTVQTVEGGTLGGSGTLSGAVSIGSEGSGTLLGVAGKTLTMGELTLGKGAVVDAVLGTTSDSSLFQVNGALTLGGTLNVAAGSEFGVGVFKLADYSGTLTNNGLTVGKAPEGTDLYVQTSVANRVNVVNTTGQTLQFWDGDSVGGANRNNNVVDGGNGTWTANSDNWTTADGFINAPMKPQPGYAIFQAAGGKVDV
;
A
#
# COMPACT_ATOMS: atom_id res chain seq x y z
N GLN A 1 -20.65 -36.43 -6.56
CA GLN A 1 -19.87 -37.69 -6.62
C GLN A 1 -18.60 -37.52 -5.81
N THR A 2 -18.24 -38.52 -5.01
CA THR A 2 -16.92 -38.62 -4.37
C THR A 2 -16.15 -39.76 -5.01
N LEU A 3 -14.89 -39.53 -5.35
CA LEU A 3 -13.96 -40.53 -5.84
C LEU A 3 -12.96 -40.83 -4.72
N SER A 4 -13.12 -41.96 -4.03
CA SER A 4 -12.21 -42.41 -2.95
C SER A 4 -11.12 -43.36 -3.45
N GLY A 5 -11.25 -43.92 -4.65
CA GLY A 5 -10.25 -44.76 -5.29
C GLY A 5 -9.48 -44.06 -6.42
N ALA A 6 -8.43 -44.70 -6.93
CA ALA A 6 -7.76 -44.27 -8.14
C ALA A 6 -8.58 -44.63 -9.37
N ASN A 7 -8.80 -43.68 -10.29
CA ASN A 7 -9.54 -43.92 -11.52
C ASN A 7 -8.60 -43.96 -12.73
N THR A 8 -8.83 -44.93 -13.61
CA THR A 8 -8.01 -45.20 -14.81
C THR A 8 -8.79 -45.09 -16.12
N TYR A 9 -10.00 -44.52 -16.08
CA TYR A 9 -10.81 -44.35 -17.29
C TYR A 9 -10.10 -43.46 -18.32
N THR A 10 -10.46 -43.66 -19.58
CA THR A 10 -10.03 -42.81 -20.69
C THR A 10 -11.16 -41.85 -21.05
N GLY A 11 -10.84 -40.60 -21.41
CA GLY A 11 -11.82 -39.56 -21.74
C GLY A 11 -11.84 -38.38 -20.76
N SER A 12 -12.54 -37.30 -21.11
CA SER A 12 -12.59 -36.08 -20.30
C SER A 12 -13.53 -36.21 -19.10
N THR A 13 -13.22 -35.49 -18.02
CA THR A 13 -14.13 -35.31 -16.88
C THR A 13 -15.02 -34.11 -17.14
N GLN A 14 -16.33 -34.26 -16.98
CA GLN A 14 -17.28 -33.14 -17.03
C GLN A 14 -18.04 -33.03 -15.71
N ILE A 15 -18.06 -31.82 -15.15
CA ILE A 15 -18.85 -31.47 -13.96
C ILE A 15 -19.87 -30.42 -14.40
N GLY A 16 -21.16 -30.77 -14.37
CA GLY A 16 -22.25 -29.86 -14.77
C GLY A 16 -22.50 -28.73 -13.75
N THR A 17 -23.36 -27.77 -14.09
CA THR A 17 -23.58 -26.50 -13.35
C THR A 17 -23.96 -26.65 -11.88
N ASP A 18 -24.58 -27.76 -11.48
CA ASP A 18 -24.91 -28.08 -10.08
C ASP A 18 -24.19 -29.35 -9.58
N GLY A 19 -23.25 -29.85 -10.38
CA GLY A 19 -22.47 -31.03 -10.07
C GLY A 19 -21.36 -30.73 -9.08
N THR A 20 -21.14 -31.65 -8.15
CA THR A 20 -19.96 -31.64 -7.29
C THR A 20 -19.15 -32.91 -7.53
N LEU A 21 -17.86 -32.77 -7.80
CA LEU A 21 -16.90 -33.85 -7.84
C LEU A 21 -15.85 -33.64 -6.75
N SER A 22 -15.79 -34.56 -5.78
CA SER A 22 -14.74 -34.61 -4.78
C SER A 22 -13.71 -35.68 -5.10
N LEU A 23 -12.44 -35.29 -5.15
CA LEU A 23 -11.30 -36.19 -5.22
C LEU A 23 -10.81 -36.45 -3.79
N GLY A 24 -11.14 -37.63 -3.28
CA GLY A 24 -10.92 -38.02 -1.89
C GLY A 24 -12.08 -37.65 -0.95
N ASP A 25 -12.00 -38.21 0.25
CA ASP A 25 -12.91 -38.05 1.40
C ASP A 25 -12.16 -37.70 2.69
N GLY A 26 -10.98 -37.10 2.58
CA GLY A 26 -10.06 -36.79 3.67
C GLY A 26 -8.92 -37.80 3.83
N GLY A 27 -8.99 -38.95 3.15
CA GLY A 27 -7.92 -39.95 3.10
C GLY A 27 -6.78 -39.63 2.11
N ALA A 28 -5.89 -40.60 1.93
CA ALA A 28 -4.76 -40.52 0.98
C ALA A 28 -5.09 -41.16 -0.38
N SER A 29 -6.37 -41.21 -0.77
CA SER A 29 -6.84 -41.84 -2.02
C SER A 29 -7.93 -41.00 -2.67
N GLY A 30 -8.27 -41.32 -3.93
CA GLY A 30 -9.16 -40.51 -4.76
C GLY A 30 -8.40 -39.73 -5.82
N SER A 31 -8.58 -40.11 -7.08
CA SER A 31 -7.99 -39.39 -8.22
C SER A 31 -8.84 -39.53 -9.47
N ILE A 32 -8.58 -38.67 -10.45
CA ILE A 32 -8.97 -38.86 -11.84
C ILE A 32 -7.76 -39.35 -12.65
N ALA A 33 -8.00 -39.86 -13.86
CA ALA A 33 -6.93 -40.23 -14.76
C ALA A 33 -6.11 -38.98 -15.16
N SER A 34 -4.77 -39.08 -15.14
CA SER A 34 -3.85 -37.94 -15.32
C SER A 34 -3.88 -37.32 -16.71
N ALA A 35 -4.34 -38.04 -17.73
CA ALA A 35 -4.41 -37.56 -19.12
C ALA A 35 -5.75 -36.86 -19.45
N SER A 36 -6.70 -36.81 -18.52
CA SER A 36 -8.06 -36.35 -18.79
C SER A 36 -8.24 -34.86 -18.51
N ALA A 37 -8.59 -34.05 -19.51
CA ALA A 37 -9.01 -32.67 -19.23
C ALA A 37 -10.26 -32.64 -18.33
N ILE A 38 -10.38 -31.62 -17.48
CA ILE A 38 -11.55 -31.39 -16.62
C ILE A 38 -12.30 -30.16 -17.11
N THR A 39 -13.52 -30.36 -17.59
CA THR A 39 -14.48 -29.26 -17.80
C THR A 39 -15.34 -29.12 -16.55
N ASN A 40 -15.07 -28.11 -15.74
CA ASN A 40 -15.74 -27.86 -14.47
C ASN A 40 -16.69 -26.67 -14.58
N ASN A 41 -17.99 -26.94 -14.65
CA ASN A 41 -19.04 -25.90 -14.57
C ASN A 41 -19.76 -25.88 -13.21
N GLY A 42 -19.46 -26.82 -12.31
CA GLY A 42 -20.03 -26.92 -10.96
C GLY A 42 -18.97 -26.69 -9.87
N ALA A 43 -18.68 -27.72 -9.08
CA ALA A 43 -17.64 -27.69 -8.06
C ALA A 43 -16.67 -28.87 -8.17
N LEU A 44 -15.38 -28.56 -8.28
CA LEU A 44 -14.28 -29.51 -8.11
C LEU A 44 -13.68 -29.33 -6.72
N ILE A 45 -13.60 -30.42 -5.97
CA ILE A 45 -13.12 -30.44 -4.59
C ILE A 45 -11.92 -31.39 -4.51
N PHE A 46 -10.82 -30.91 -3.92
CA PHE A 46 -9.69 -31.71 -3.51
C PHE A 46 -9.76 -31.93 -1.99
N ASN A 47 -10.04 -33.17 -1.59
CA ASN A 47 -10.19 -33.57 -0.19
C ASN A 47 -9.27 -34.76 0.13
N ARG A 48 -7.96 -34.52 0.09
CA ARG A 48 -6.93 -35.51 0.41
C ARG A 48 -6.01 -35.03 1.53
N SER A 49 -5.46 -35.96 2.30
CA SER A 49 -4.53 -35.68 3.40
C SER A 49 -3.05 -35.69 3.01
N ASN A 50 -2.73 -36.20 1.82
CA ASN A 50 -1.37 -36.28 1.32
C ASN A 50 -1.15 -35.36 0.10
N VAL A 51 0.05 -35.43 -0.48
CA VAL A 51 0.37 -34.70 -1.71
C VAL A 51 -0.37 -35.32 -2.90
N MET A 52 -0.91 -34.47 -3.78
CA MET A 52 -1.50 -34.83 -5.07
C MET A 52 -1.07 -33.84 -6.15
N ASP A 53 -0.38 -34.32 -7.17
CA ASP A 53 -0.07 -33.52 -8.35
C ASP A 53 -1.19 -33.65 -9.39
N VAL A 54 -1.61 -32.51 -9.94
CA VAL A 54 -2.70 -32.39 -10.91
C VAL A 54 -2.15 -31.74 -12.18
N GLY A 55 -1.79 -32.60 -13.14
CA GLY A 55 -1.38 -32.20 -14.49
C GLY A 55 -2.55 -32.00 -15.46
N ASN A 56 -3.78 -32.23 -15.00
CA ASN A 56 -4.98 -32.05 -15.79
C ASN A 56 -5.27 -30.55 -15.99
N VAL A 57 -5.56 -30.14 -17.22
CA VAL A 57 -6.09 -28.78 -17.48
C VAL A 57 -7.53 -28.70 -16.96
N ILE A 58 -7.79 -27.74 -16.07
CA ILE A 58 -9.10 -27.42 -15.54
C ILE A 58 -9.65 -26.19 -16.27
N SER A 59 -10.83 -26.32 -16.86
CA SER A 59 -11.56 -25.26 -17.58
C SER A 59 -13.01 -25.14 -17.08
N GLY A 60 -13.76 -24.16 -17.60
CA GLY A 60 -15.18 -23.96 -17.29
C GLY A 60 -15.44 -22.84 -16.28
N THR A 61 -16.67 -22.75 -15.78
CA THR A 61 -17.13 -21.64 -14.90
C THR A 61 -17.25 -22.01 -13.43
N GLY A 62 -16.98 -23.28 -13.09
CA GLY A 62 -17.16 -23.83 -11.76
C GLY A 62 -16.06 -23.44 -10.78
N THR A 63 -16.29 -23.75 -9.50
CA THR A 63 -15.34 -23.48 -8.42
C THR A 63 -14.30 -24.59 -8.27
N VAL A 64 -13.12 -24.22 -7.80
CA VAL A 64 -12.06 -25.16 -7.38
C VAL A 64 -11.79 -24.97 -5.90
N ASN A 65 -11.94 -26.03 -5.11
CA ASN A 65 -11.87 -25.95 -3.65
C ASN A 65 -10.84 -26.94 -3.09
N GLN A 66 -9.83 -26.43 -2.38
CA GLN A 66 -8.92 -27.23 -1.57
C GLN A 66 -9.48 -27.31 -0.14
N ILE A 67 -9.95 -28.51 0.25
CA ILE A 67 -10.56 -28.75 1.57
C ILE A 67 -9.87 -29.86 2.36
N GLY A 68 -8.96 -30.61 1.73
CA GLY A 68 -8.15 -31.62 2.40
C GLY A 68 -7.00 -30.99 3.20
N THR A 69 -6.48 -31.74 4.17
CA THR A 69 -5.33 -31.31 4.99
C THR A 69 -3.98 -31.41 4.25
N GLY A 70 -3.95 -32.13 3.13
CA GLY A 70 -2.75 -32.31 2.31
C GLY A 70 -2.44 -31.14 1.38
N THR A 71 -1.63 -31.44 0.37
CA THR A 71 -1.20 -30.46 -0.65
C THR A 71 -1.68 -30.90 -2.01
N THR A 72 -2.46 -30.06 -2.68
CA THR A 72 -2.75 -30.22 -4.11
C THR A 72 -1.83 -29.32 -4.91
N THR A 73 -1.06 -29.88 -5.83
CA THR A 73 -0.17 -29.13 -6.72
C THR A 73 -0.76 -29.08 -8.13
N LEU A 74 -1.14 -27.90 -8.60
CA LEU A 74 -1.54 -27.71 -10.00
C LEU A 74 -0.28 -27.44 -10.84
N THR A 75 -0.02 -28.29 -11.82
CA THR A 75 1.17 -28.17 -12.69
C THR A 75 0.84 -27.71 -14.10
N ALA A 76 -0.43 -27.79 -14.49
CA ALA A 76 -0.95 -27.30 -15.77
C ALA A 76 -1.44 -25.85 -15.69
N THR A 77 -1.45 -25.18 -16.84
CA THR A 77 -2.09 -23.86 -17.00
C THR A 77 -3.60 -24.03 -17.03
N ASN A 78 -4.29 -23.66 -15.95
CA ASN A 78 -5.74 -23.78 -15.87
C ASN A 78 -6.45 -22.53 -16.39
N THR A 79 -7.62 -22.72 -16.98
CA THR A 79 -8.41 -21.68 -17.66
C THR A 79 -9.83 -21.54 -17.12
N TYR A 80 -10.16 -22.21 -16.01
CA TYR A 80 -11.44 -22.02 -15.35
C TYR A 80 -11.59 -20.58 -14.84
N THR A 81 -12.83 -20.10 -14.82
CA THR A 81 -13.17 -18.71 -14.50
C THR A 81 -13.89 -18.55 -13.18
N GLY A 82 -14.39 -19.63 -12.58
CA GLY A 82 -14.96 -19.60 -11.24
C GLY A 82 -13.91 -19.43 -10.15
N ALA A 83 -14.37 -19.14 -8.93
CA ALA A 83 -13.50 -18.86 -7.80
C ALA A 83 -12.67 -20.08 -7.35
N THR A 84 -11.47 -19.78 -6.84
CA THR A 84 -10.60 -20.72 -6.14
C THR A 84 -10.70 -20.49 -4.63
N LYS A 85 -10.92 -21.54 -3.84
CA LYS A 85 -10.97 -21.46 -2.37
C LYS A 85 -10.00 -22.44 -1.74
N VAL A 86 -9.24 -21.97 -0.74
CA VAL A 86 -8.40 -22.81 0.11
C VAL A 86 -8.99 -22.73 1.52
N THR A 87 -9.58 -23.83 1.99
CA THR A 87 -10.23 -23.88 3.32
C THR A 87 -9.53 -24.83 4.28
N SER A 88 -8.58 -25.62 3.80
CA SER A 88 -7.67 -26.45 4.60
C SER A 88 -6.42 -26.78 3.79
N GLY A 89 -5.32 -27.11 4.46
CA GLY A 89 -4.10 -27.59 3.80
C GLY A 89 -3.48 -26.58 2.83
N THR A 90 -2.90 -27.08 1.74
CA THR A 90 -2.18 -26.27 0.75
C THR A 90 -2.72 -26.47 -0.66
N LEU A 91 -2.93 -25.37 -1.38
CA LEU A 91 -3.00 -25.35 -2.84
C LEU A 91 -1.70 -24.74 -3.38
N ALA A 92 -0.94 -25.51 -4.15
CA ALA A 92 0.32 -25.08 -4.72
C ALA A 92 0.26 -25.00 -6.25
N LEU A 93 0.99 -24.04 -6.83
CA LEU A 93 1.31 -23.97 -8.26
C LEU A 93 2.77 -24.35 -8.47
N SER A 94 3.04 -25.13 -9.52
CA SER A 94 4.41 -25.54 -9.87
C SER A 94 4.61 -25.59 -11.38
N GLY A 95 5.83 -25.31 -11.85
CA GLY A 95 6.17 -25.29 -13.28
C GLY A 95 5.37 -24.23 -14.03
N ALA A 96 4.46 -24.68 -14.90
CA ALA A 96 3.52 -23.85 -15.68
C ALA A 96 2.12 -23.76 -15.02
N GLY A 97 1.99 -24.26 -13.79
CA GLY A 97 0.80 -24.19 -12.96
C GLY A 97 0.26 -22.76 -12.88
N SER A 98 -1.00 -22.57 -13.24
CA SER A 98 -1.63 -21.25 -13.24
C SER A 98 -3.10 -21.34 -12.87
N ILE A 99 -3.60 -20.29 -12.21
CA ILE A 99 -5.01 -20.03 -11.94
C ILE A 99 -5.43 -18.62 -12.42
N ALA A 100 -4.68 -18.04 -13.36
CA ALA A 100 -4.89 -16.65 -13.81
C ALA A 100 -6.29 -16.38 -14.38
N GLY A 101 -6.99 -17.42 -14.84
CA GLY A 101 -8.39 -17.32 -15.28
C GLY A 101 -9.41 -17.19 -14.14
N SER A 102 -9.06 -17.63 -12.92
CA SER A 102 -9.97 -17.66 -11.76
C SER A 102 -10.42 -16.25 -11.38
N SER A 103 -11.72 -16.07 -11.14
CA SER A 103 -12.28 -14.78 -10.75
C SER A 103 -11.71 -14.26 -9.43
N SER A 104 -11.41 -15.14 -8.49
CA SER A 104 -10.90 -14.79 -7.16
C SER A 104 -10.22 -15.97 -6.48
N LEU A 105 -9.32 -15.65 -5.55
CA LEU A 105 -8.67 -16.58 -4.64
C LEU A 105 -8.99 -16.16 -3.20
N ALA A 106 -9.67 -17.05 -2.47
CA ALA A 106 -9.87 -16.90 -1.02
C ALA A 106 -8.97 -17.90 -0.27
N VAL A 107 -8.03 -17.39 0.52
CA VAL A 107 -7.12 -18.20 1.34
C VAL A 107 -7.58 -18.13 2.80
N GLY A 108 -8.25 -19.19 3.26
CA GLY A 108 -8.80 -19.27 4.62
C GLY A 108 -7.73 -19.21 5.71
N ALA A 109 -8.13 -18.87 6.94
CA ALA A 109 -7.22 -18.88 8.08
C ALA A 109 -6.53 -20.25 8.24
N ASP A 110 -5.27 -20.25 8.65
CA ASP A 110 -4.44 -21.45 8.84
C ASP A 110 -4.30 -22.34 7.58
N THR A 111 -4.49 -21.77 6.40
CA THR A 111 -4.28 -22.43 5.11
C THR A 111 -3.20 -21.77 4.29
N ASN A 112 -2.76 -22.44 3.22
CA ASN A 112 -1.66 -21.96 2.39
C ASN A 112 -2.01 -22.00 0.89
N PHE A 113 -1.73 -20.91 0.20
CA PHE A 113 -1.57 -20.88 -1.25
C PHE A 113 -0.10 -20.66 -1.58
N SER A 114 0.50 -21.52 -2.39
CA SER A 114 1.94 -21.44 -2.69
C SER A 114 2.19 -21.30 -4.19
N ILE A 115 3.04 -20.36 -4.57
CA ILE A 115 3.54 -20.18 -5.95
C ILE A 115 5.05 -20.45 -6.04
N ALA A 116 5.66 -20.92 -4.95
CA ALA A 116 7.10 -21.10 -4.81
C ALA A 116 7.72 -22.03 -5.85
N GLY A 117 6.94 -22.96 -6.42
CA GLY A 117 7.40 -23.88 -7.45
C GLY A 117 7.18 -23.39 -8.89
N THR A 118 6.63 -22.20 -9.09
CA THR A 118 6.35 -21.67 -10.45
C THR A 118 7.62 -21.16 -11.12
N THR A 119 7.65 -21.22 -12.45
CA THR A 119 8.80 -20.74 -13.24
C THR A 119 8.71 -19.26 -13.60
N ASN A 120 7.50 -18.74 -13.75
CA ASN A 120 7.24 -17.37 -14.22
C ASN A 120 6.34 -16.58 -13.23
N GLY A 121 6.34 -16.98 -11.96
CA GLY A 121 5.39 -16.46 -10.99
C GLY A 121 3.95 -16.88 -11.25
N ALA A 122 3.02 -16.15 -10.65
CA ALA A 122 1.59 -16.42 -10.79
C ALA A 122 0.80 -15.12 -10.89
N THR A 123 -0.33 -15.17 -11.60
CA THR A 123 -1.33 -14.10 -11.59
C THR A 123 -2.58 -14.57 -10.87
N VAL A 124 -3.12 -13.71 -10.02
CA VAL A 124 -4.41 -13.88 -9.33
C VAL A 124 -5.23 -12.63 -9.62
N ASN A 125 -6.52 -12.78 -9.94
CA ASN A 125 -7.37 -11.62 -10.19
C ASN A 125 -7.71 -10.92 -8.88
N SER A 126 -8.45 -11.54 -7.96
CA SER A 126 -8.77 -11.00 -6.63
C SER A 126 -8.18 -11.87 -5.51
N LEU A 127 -7.66 -11.27 -4.45
CA LEU A 127 -7.09 -11.98 -3.29
C LEU A 127 -7.75 -11.55 -1.98
N SER A 128 -8.29 -12.52 -1.24
CA SER A 128 -8.93 -12.31 0.05
C SER A 128 -8.61 -13.43 1.05
N GLY A 129 -8.93 -13.18 2.33
CA GLY A 129 -8.78 -14.15 3.40
C GLY A 129 -7.69 -13.81 4.41
N LEU A 130 -7.35 -14.80 5.24
CA LEU A 130 -6.53 -14.65 6.44
C LEU A 130 -5.35 -15.64 6.49
N GLY A 131 -5.21 -16.52 5.49
CA GLY A 131 -4.15 -17.52 5.45
C GLY A 131 -2.81 -16.98 4.94
N ASN A 132 -1.96 -17.89 4.48
CA ASN A 132 -0.64 -17.58 3.96
C ASN A 132 -0.60 -17.68 2.42
N VAL A 133 0.04 -16.70 1.77
CA VAL A 133 0.45 -16.78 0.37
C VAL A 133 1.98 -16.86 0.31
N ALA A 134 2.50 -18.06 0.03
CA ALA A 134 3.93 -18.33 -0.05
C ALA A 134 4.47 -18.07 -1.46
N LEU A 135 5.32 -17.05 -1.60
CA LEU A 135 5.91 -16.65 -2.88
C LEU A 135 7.11 -17.51 -3.29
N GLY A 136 7.86 -18.06 -2.33
CA GLY A 136 9.21 -18.57 -2.65
C GLY A 136 10.07 -17.44 -3.20
N GLU A 137 10.70 -17.63 -4.36
CA GLU A 137 11.41 -16.58 -5.10
C GLU A 137 10.55 -15.94 -6.21
N SER A 138 9.31 -16.40 -6.38
CA SER A 138 8.44 -16.04 -7.49
C SER A 138 7.72 -14.71 -7.29
N THR A 139 7.31 -14.08 -8.39
CA THR A 139 6.48 -12.87 -8.34
C THR A 139 5.00 -13.23 -8.34
N LEU A 140 4.23 -12.70 -7.39
CA LEU A 140 2.77 -12.70 -7.45
C LEU A 140 2.29 -11.42 -8.13
N THR A 141 1.48 -11.56 -9.18
CA THR A 141 0.79 -10.44 -9.84
C THR A 141 -0.68 -10.45 -9.46
N LEU A 142 -1.18 -9.34 -8.90
CA LEU A 142 -2.58 -9.11 -8.63
C LEU A 142 -3.17 -8.23 -9.75
N ASN A 143 -4.20 -8.73 -10.44
CA ASN A 143 -4.71 -8.14 -11.68
C ASN A 143 -6.17 -7.61 -11.62
N ALA A 144 -6.84 -7.64 -10.47
CA ALA A 144 -8.14 -7.00 -10.22
C ALA A 144 -8.56 -7.13 -8.74
N GLY A 145 -9.83 -6.86 -8.43
CA GLY A 145 -10.42 -6.98 -7.09
C GLY A 145 -10.47 -5.66 -6.33
N GLU A 146 -11.56 -5.44 -5.61
CA GLU A 146 -11.61 -4.53 -4.46
C GLU A 146 -11.69 -5.41 -3.23
N ASP A 147 -10.55 -5.87 -2.75
CA ASP A 147 -10.51 -6.84 -1.66
C ASP A 147 -9.53 -6.46 -0.57
N THR A 148 -9.77 -7.03 0.60
CA THR A 148 -8.87 -6.97 1.74
C THR A 148 -8.29 -8.36 1.99
N PHE A 149 -6.97 -8.44 2.00
CA PHE A 149 -6.24 -9.61 2.46
C PHE A 149 -5.65 -9.31 3.83
N GLY A 150 -6.17 -10.00 4.85
CA GLY A 150 -5.71 -9.88 6.23
C GLY A 150 -4.69 -10.94 6.62
N GLY A 151 -4.37 -11.86 5.70
CA GLY A 151 -3.36 -12.87 5.88
C GLY A 151 -1.94 -12.36 5.66
N VAL A 152 -1.00 -13.29 5.49
CA VAL A 152 0.43 -13.01 5.30
C VAL A 152 0.83 -13.39 3.88
N ILE A 153 1.41 -12.45 3.13
CA ILE A 153 2.22 -12.79 1.95
C ILE A 153 3.67 -12.96 2.42
N SER A 154 4.31 -14.08 2.11
CA SER A 154 5.61 -14.48 2.65
C SER A 154 6.60 -14.97 1.57
N GLY A 155 7.90 -14.90 1.87
CA GLY A 155 8.98 -15.43 1.01
C GLY A 155 9.91 -14.37 0.42
N ASN A 156 10.85 -14.79 -0.40
CA ASN A 156 11.84 -13.90 -1.02
C ASN A 156 11.33 -13.19 -2.28
N GLY A 157 10.19 -13.63 -2.80
CA GLY A 157 9.57 -13.15 -4.01
C GLY A 157 8.99 -11.73 -3.92
N ALA A 158 8.55 -11.26 -5.08
CA ALA A 158 8.02 -9.91 -5.28
C ALA A 158 6.49 -9.90 -5.40
N LEU A 159 5.91 -8.72 -5.19
CA LEU A 159 4.49 -8.45 -5.40
C LEU A 159 4.34 -7.41 -6.51
N THR A 160 3.45 -7.66 -7.47
CA THR A 160 3.05 -6.66 -8.48
C THR A 160 1.55 -6.45 -8.41
N LEU A 161 1.12 -5.21 -8.26
CA LEU A 161 -0.26 -4.81 -8.48
C LEU A 161 -0.36 -4.22 -9.88
N ALA A 162 -1.04 -4.93 -10.77
CA ALA A 162 -1.15 -4.55 -12.17
C ALA A 162 -2.43 -3.76 -12.46
N ASN A 163 -3.52 -4.04 -11.72
CA ASN A 163 -4.83 -3.40 -11.86
C ASN A 163 -5.64 -3.55 -10.55
N GLY A 164 -6.75 -2.83 -10.42
CA GLY A 164 -7.67 -2.96 -9.28
C GLY A 164 -7.17 -2.32 -7.99
N LYS A 165 -7.83 -2.62 -6.87
CA LYS A 165 -7.52 -2.08 -5.53
C LYS A 165 -7.34 -3.22 -4.53
N GLN A 166 -6.13 -3.37 -4.00
CA GLN A 166 -5.87 -4.32 -2.92
C GLN A 166 -5.64 -3.57 -1.61
N THR A 167 -6.29 -4.03 -0.54
CA THR A 167 -5.94 -3.66 0.83
C THR A 167 -5.17 -4.81 1.47
N LEU A 168 -3.99 -4.51 2.02
CA LEU A 168 -3.22 -5.44 2.84
C LEU A 168 -3.33 -5.01 4.29
N SER A 169 -4.11 -5.76 5.08
CA SER A 169 -4.32 -5.46 6.50
C SER A 169 -3.53 -6.37 7.45
N GLY A 170 -2.93 -7.45 6.92
CA GLY A 170 -2.04 -8.35 7.67
C GLY A 170 -0.58 -7.88 7.69
N ALA A 171 0.24 -8.59 8.45
CA ALA A 171 1.69 -8.37 8.52
C ALA A 171 2.40 -9.19 7.44
N ASN A 172 2.76 -8.55 6.33
CA ASN A 172 3.37 -9.23 5.19
C ASN A 172 4.89 -9.31 5.35
N THR A 173 5.42 -10.52 5.20
CA THR A 173 6.83 -10.86 5.49
C THR A 173 7.64 -11.16 4.23
N TYR A 174 7.06 -10.97 3.04
CA TYR A 174 7.83 -11.07 1.82
C TYR A 174 8.89 -9.96 1.74
N ILE A 175 10.04 -10.25 1.13
CA ILE A 175 11.18 -9.32 1.10
C ILE A 175 11.52 -8.78 -0.29
N GLY A 176 10.89 -9.29 -1.35
CA GLY A 176 11.06 -8.73 -2.69
C GLY A 176 10.36 -7.38 -2.84
N THR A 177 10.56 -6.75 -4.00
CA THR A 177 9.95 -5.45 -4.33
C THR A 177 8.44 -5.58 -4.50
N THR A 178 7.71 -4.57 -4.02
CA THR A 178 6.32 -4.30 -4.41
C THR A 178 6.31 -3.26 -5.52
N SER A 179 5.72 -3.63 -6.67
CA SER A 179 5.54 -2.75 -7.82
C SER A 179 4.06 -2.43 -8.00
N ILE A 180 3.69 -1.15 -7.97
CA ILE A 180 2.31 -0.69 -8.13
C ILE A 180 2.20 0.04 -9.47
N VAL A 181 1.54 -0.60 -10.44
CA VAL A 181 1.49 -0.16 -11.84
C VAL A 181 0.05 -0.12 -12.37
N GLY A 182 -0.13 0.36 -13.60
CA GLY A 182 -1.38 0.15 -14.36
C GLY A 182 -2.66 0.74 -13.72
N LYS A 183 -2.56 1.90 -13.07
CA LYS A 183 -3.67 2.54 -12.31
C LYS A 183 -4.21 1.70 -11.14
N SER A 184 -3.47 0.68 -10.72
CA SER A 184 -3.81 -0.08 -9.52
C SER A 184 -3.68 0.80 -8.26
N THR A 185 -4.34 0.37 -7.18
CA THR A 185 -4.24 1.00 -5.86
C THR A 185 -3.84 -0.06 -4.84
N LEU A 186 -2.77 0.20 -4.09
CA LEU A 186 -2.45 -0.54 -2.88
C LEU A 186 -2.78 0.32 -1.66
N LEU A 187 -3.61 -0.20 -0.77
CA LEU A 187 -3.76 0.34 0.59
C LEU A 187 -3.06 -0.59 1.58
N VAL A 188 -2.06 -0.06 2.28
CA VAL A 188 -1.37 -0.77 3.35
C VAL A 188 -1.98 -0.33 4.67
N GLU A 189 -2.71 -1.22 5.33
CA GLU A 189 -3.28 -1.01 6.67
C GLU A 189 -2.56 -1.86 7.73
N GLY A 190 -1.87 -2.93 7.31
CA GLY A 190 -0.97 -3.73 8.15
C GLY A 190 0.49 -3.33 7.93
N SER A 191 1.36 -4.30 7.63
CA SER A 191 2.77 -4.04 7.32
C SER A 191 3.26 -4.75 6.06
N ILE A 192 4.30 -4.18 5.45
CA ILE A 192 5.16 -4.82 4.45
C ILE A 192 6.59 -4.73 4.98
N ASP A 193 7.18 -5.87 5.32
CA ASP A 193 8.51 -5.94 5.94
C ASP A 193 9.68 -5.83 4.95
N SER A 194 9.38 -5.87 3.64
CA SER A 194 10.37 -5.72 2.58
C SER A 194 11.23 -4.47 2.75
N LYS A 195 12.56 -4.68 2.71
CA LYS A 195 13.58 -3.63 2.79
C LYS A 195 14.06 -3.15 1.43
N THR A 196 13.60 -3.78 0.34
CA THR A 196 13.89 -3.29 -1.01
C THR A 196 13.12 -2.00 -1.28
N VAL A 197 13.46 -1.32 -2.37
CA VAL A 197 12.69 -0.16 -2.84
C VAL A 197 11.35 -0.65 -3.37
N GLN A 198 10.26 -0.08 -2.86
CA GLN A 198 8.90 -0.25 -3.36
C GLN A 198 8.62 0.84 -4.40
N THR A 199 8.04 0.48 -5.54
CA THR A 199 7.89 1.39 -6.68
C THR A 199 6.42 1.63 -7.02
N VAL A 200 6.10 2.89 -7.34
CA VAL A 200 4.76 3.30 -7.76
C VAL A 200 4.87 4.03 -9.09
N GLU A 201 4.63 3.29 -10.16
CA GLU A 201 4.78 3.72 -11.55
C GLU A 201 3.48 3.41 -12.32
N GLY A 202 2.54 4.33 -12.21
CA GLY A 202 1.25 4.34 -12.89
C GLY A 202 0.08 4.08 -11.94
N GLY A 203 0.33 3.66 -10.70
CA GLY A 203 -0.70 3.37 -9.70
C GLY A 203 -0.70 4.33 -8.50
N THR A 204 -1.34 3.89 -7.42
CA THR A 204 -1.55 4.65 -6.19
C THR A 204 -1.15 3.83 -4.96
N LEU A 205 -0.39 4.42 -4.04
CA LEU A 205 -0.10 3.87 -2.72
C LEU A 205 -0.78 4.72 -1.65
N GLY A 206 -1.41 4.09 -0.67
CA GLY A 206 -1.98 4.76 0.51
C GLY A 206 -2.17 3.81 1.69
N GLY A 207 -2.98 4.24 2.67
CA GLY A 207 -3.31 3.47 3.88
C GLY A 207 -2.76 4.11 5.15
N SER A 208 -2.81 3.38 6.28
CA SER A 208 -2.29 3.81 7.59
C SER A 208 -1.25 2.87 8.20
N GLY A 209 -0.77 1.91 7.41
CA GLY A 209 0.17 0.88 7.82
C GLY A 209 1.64 1.31 7.75
N THR A 210 2.53 0.31 7.74
CA THR A 210 3.98 0.52 7.70
C THR A 210 4.64 -0.21 6.53
N LEU A 211 5.45 0.51 5.76
CA LEU A 211 6.39 -0.06 4.79
C LEU A 211 7.80 0.03 5.36
N SER A 212 8.45 -1.11 5.53
CA SER A 212 9.75 -1.19 6.19
C SER A 212 10.91 -0.64 5.36
N GLY A 213 10.77 -0.59 4.05
CA GLY A 213 11.78 -0.17 3.07
C GLY A 213 11.54 1.23 2.51
N ALA A 214 12.38 1.59 1.54
CA ALA A 214 12.25 2.83 0.79
C ALA A 214 11.05 2.78 -0.18
N VAL A 215 10.41 3.92 -0.40
CA VAL A 215 9.30 4.10 -1.34
C VAL A 215 9.70 5.12 -2.40
N SER A 216 9.52 4.76 -3.67
CA SER A 216 9.73 5.64 -4.82
C SER A 216 8.43 5.81 -5.59
N ILE A 217 7.98 7.06 -5.75
CA ILE A 217 6.74 7.42 -6.43
C ILE A 217 7.07 8.22 -7.70
N GLY A 218 6.62 7.76 -8.86
CA GLY A 218 6.70 8.53 -10.11
C GLY A 218 8.11 8.99 -10.48
N SER A 219 9.10 8.13 -10.27
CA SER A 219 10.51 8.41 -10.62
C SER A 219 10.78 8.13 -12.09
N GLU A 220 10.10 7.12 -12.66
CA GLU A 220 10.24 6.73 -14.07
C GLU A 220 8.98 7.01 -14.92
N GLY A 221 7.87 7.35 -14.27
CA GLY A 221 6.59 7.70 -14.87
C GLY A 221 5.72 8.52 -13.93
N SER A 222 4.39 8.39 -14.04
CA SER A 222 3.45 8.99 -13.09
C SER A 222 3.24 8.08 -11.90
N GLY A 223 3.13 8.57 -10.66
CA GLY A 223 2.74 7.73 -9.53
C GLY A 223 1.99 8.55 -8.49
N THR A 224 1.04 7.94 -7.77
CA THR A 224 0.25 8.66 -6.77
C THR A 224 0.54 8.16 -5.37
N LEU A 225 0.77 9.09 -4.44
CA LEU A 225 0.81 8.85 -3.01
C LEU A 225 -0.43 9.49 -2.37
N LEU A 226 -1.28 8.66 -1.78
CA LEU A 226 -2.53 9.07 -1.14
C LEU A 226 -2.33 9.20 0.37
N GLY A 227 -2.60 10.38 0.90
CA GLY A 227 -2.58 10.67 2.34
C GLY A 227 -3.92 11.19 2.83
N VAL A 228 -4.36 10.75 4.00
CA VAL A 228 -5.63 11.17 4.61
C VAL A 228 -5.38 11.57 6.06
N ALA A 229 -5.86 12.74 6.47
CA ALA A 229 -5.71 13.23 7.84
C ALA A 229 -6.23 12.18 8.86
N GLY A 230 -5.44 11.96 9.92
CA GLY A 230 -5.71 10.91 10.92
C GLY A 230 -5.30 9.49 10.53
N LYS A 231 -4.76 9.28 9.31
CA LYS A 231 -4.27 8.00 8.80
C LYS A 231 -2.81 8.13 8.34
N THR A 232 -1.88 8.08 9.29
CA THR A 232 -0.45 8.21 8.99
C THR A 232 0.07 6.94 8.32
N LEU A 233 0.58 7.05 7.10
CA LEU A 233 1.33 5.98 6.44
C LEU A 233 2.82 6.10 6.79
N THR A 234 3.41 5.03 7.31
CA THR A 234 4.83 5.02 7.71
C THR A 234 5.69 4.32 6.66
N MET A 235 6.87 4.88 6.36
CA MET A 235 7.84 4.29 5.42
C MET A 235 9.29 4.50 5.87
N GLY A 236 10.22 3.70 5.33
CA GLY A 236 11.65 3.83 5.61
C GLY A 236 12.22 5.13 5.03
N GLU A 237 12.18 5.26 3.71
CA GLU A 237 12.57 6.47 2.98
C GLU A 237 11.48 6.80 1.97
N LEU A 238 11.42 8.06 1.53
CA LEU A 238 10.46 8.50 0.51
C LEU A 238 11.16 9.33 -0.57
N THR A 239 11.04 8.89 -1.82
CA THR A 239 11.40 9.66 -3.00
C THR A 239 10.16 9.98 -3.81
N LEU A 240 9.80 11.27 -3.86
CA LEU A 240 8.82 11.80 -4.80
C LEU A 240 9.56 12.28 -6.05
N GLY A 241 9.44 11.51 -7.13
CA GLY A 241 9.99 11.85 -8.44
C GLY A 241 9.23 13.00 -9.10
N LYS A 242 9.68 13.41 -10.30
CA LYS A 242 9.05 14.51 -11.05
C LYS A 242 7.62 14.18 -11.50
N GLY A 243 7.30 12.90 -11.71
CA GLY A 243 5.96 12.45 -12.06
C GLY A 243 5.11 12.05 -10.84
N ALA A 244 5.62 12.26 -9.62
CA ALA A 244 4.86 12.01 -8.41
C ALA A 244 3.68 12.98 -8.29
N VAL A 245 2.54 12.44 -7.87
CA VAL A 245 1.36 13.17 -7.43
C VAL A 245 1.10 12.79 -5.98
N VAL A 246 1.03 13.76 -5.09
CA VAL A 246 0.58 13.56 -3.70
C VAL A 246 -0.86 14.01 -3.63
N ASP A 247 -1.79 13.08 -3.44
CA ASP A 247 -3.20 13.39 -3.21
C ASP A 247 -3.43 13.42 -1.68
N ALA A 248 -3.55 14.63 -1.13
CA ALA A 248 -3.71 14.87 0.30
C ALA A 248 -5.14 15.27 0.65
N VAL A 249 -5.80 14.52 1.53
CA VAL A 249 -7.05 14.93 2.18
C VAL A 249 -6.69 15.54 3.53
N LEU A 250 -6.76 16.87 3.62
CA LEU A 250 -6.38 17.63 4.82
C LEU A 250 -7.64 18.11 5.55
N GLY A 251 -7.73 17.87 6.86
CA GLY A 251 -8.84 18.30 7.71
C GLY A 251 -8.33 19.10 8.89
N THR A 252 -8.87 18.87 10.10
CA THR A 252 -8.42 19.49 11.35
C THR A 252 -6.90 19.38 11.53
N THR A 253 -6.27 20.45 12.04
CA THR A 253 -4.84 20.45 12.37
C THR A 253 -4.52 19.36 13.40
N SER A 254 -3.59 18.46 13.09
CA SER A 254 -3.19 17.35 13.96
C SER A 254 -1.70 17.35 14.26
N ASP A 255 -1.33 16.71 15.36
CA ASP A 255 0.07 16.42 15.66
C ASP A 255 0.66 15.34 14.74
N SER A 256 -0.17 14.48 14.16
CA SER A 256 0.24 13.47 13.20
C SER A 256 0.34 14.05 11.79
N SER A 257 1.38 13.71 11.06
CA SER A 257 1.51 13.94 9.61
C SER A 257 0.77 12.89 8.79
N LEU A 258 0.51 13.18 7.51
CA LEU A 258 -0.03 12.17 6.59
C LEU A 258 0.99 11.04 6.34
N PHE A 259 2.28 11.40 6.29
CA PHE A 259 3.37 10.48 6.02
C PHE A 259 4.47 10.59 7.08
N GLN A 260 4.79 9.48 7.73
CA GLN A 260 5.97 9.37 8.58
C GLN A 260 7.10 8.70 7.79
N VAL A 261 8.19 9.43 7.57
CA VAL A 261 9.37 8.93 6.86
C VAL A 261 10.50 8.71 7.86
N ASN A 262 10.90 7.46 8.09
CA ASN A 262 11.91 7.11 9.10
C ASN A 262 13.36 7.28 8.60
N GLY A 263 13.56 8.04 7.53
CA GLY A 263 14.82 8.21 6.82
C GLY A 263 14.79 9.43 5.91
N ALA A 264 15.54 9.38 4.81
CA ALA A 264 15.65 10.50 3.88
C ALA A 264 14.32 10.76 3.13
N LEU A 265 14.05 12.03 2.87
CA LEU A 265 12.91 12.52 2.10
C LEU A 265 13.40 13.32 0.89
N THR A 266 13.02 12.90 -0.31
CA THR A 266 13.17 13.70 -1.53
C THR A 266 11.81 14.20 -1.97
N LEU A 267 11.65 15.52 -2.06
CA LEU A 267 10.45 16.19 -2.55
C LEU A 267 10.57 16.50 -4.04
N GLY A 268 9.50 16.22 -4.77
CA GLY A 268 9.33 16.48 -6.19
C GLY A 268 7.87 16.32 -6.57
N GLY A 269 7.51 16.70 -7.79
CA GLY A 269 6.17 16.44 -8.34
C GLY A 269 5.11 17.45 -7.91
N THR A 270 3.85 17.00 -7.89
CA THR A 270 2.67 17.85 -7.66
C THR A 270 1.90 17.40 -6.41
N LEU A 271 1.47 18.36 -5.59
CA LEU A 271 0.58 18.18 -4.45
C LEU A 271 -0.84 18.60 -4.85
N ASN A 272 -1.79 17.67 -4.81
CA ASN A 272 -3.20 17.98 -4.85
C ASN A 272 -3.77 17.93 -3.44
N VAL A 273 -4.61 18.91 -3.11
CA VAL A 273 -5.27 19.02 -1.81
C VAL A 273 -6.78 18.93 -1.98
N ALA A 274 -7.39 18.06 -1.19
CA ALA A 274 -8.83 18.02 -0.97
C ALA A 274 -9.14 18.42 0.48
N ALA A 275 -10.22 19.17 0.67
CA ALA A 275 -10.70 19.56 1.99
C ALA A 275 -11.40 18.38 2.67
N GLY A 276 -10.89 17.97 3.82
CA GLY A 276 -11.56 17.12 4.81
C GLY A 276 -12.44 17.96 5.74
N SER A 277 -12.80 17.40 6.90
CA SER A 277 -13.52 18.15 7.94
C SER A 277 -12.66 19.28 8.48
N GLU A 278 -13.21 20.49 8.58
CA GLU A 278 -12.56 21.65 9.22
C GLU A 278 -11.24 22.11 8.58
N PHE A 279 -11.11 21.97 7.25
CA PHE A 279 -9.99 22.56 6.51
C PHE A 279 -10.13 24.08 6.41
N GLY A 280 -9.39 24.81 7.27
CA GLY A 280 -9.38 26.28 7.35
C GLY A 280 -7.98 26.89 7.17
N VAL A 281 -7.85 28.15 7.56
CA VAL A 281 -6.56 28.85 7.64
C VAL A 281 -5.68 28.17 8.71
N GLY A 282 -4.42 27.90 8.39
CA GLY A 282 -3.50 27.27 9.33
C GLY A 282 -2.40 26.44 8.66
N VAL A 283 -1.76 25.60 9.47
CA VAL A 283 -0.64 24.74 9.06
C VAL A 283 -1.02 23.28 9.23
N PHE A 284 -0.87 22.49 8.17
CA PHE A 284 -1.23 21.08 8.13
C PHE A 284 0.02 20.25 7.84
N LYS A 285 0.29 19.23 8.66
CA LYS A 285 1.49 18.40 8.51
C LYS A 285 1.34 17.42 7.35
N LEU A 286 2.16 17.59 6.30
CA LEU A 286 2.19 16.67 5.17
C LEU A 286 3.07 15.46 5.51
N ALA A 287 4.30 15.70 5.91
CA ALA A 287 5.25 14.65 6.24
C ALA A 287 6.17 15.06 7.39
N ASP A 288 6.46 14.13 8.30
CA ASP A 288 7.60 14.24 9.21
C ASP A 288 8.71 13.29 8.72
N TYR A 289 9.98 13.68 8.86
CA TYR A 289 11.12 12.89 8.40
C TYR A 289 12.30 12.93 9.36
N SER A 290 13.04 11.83 9.52
CA SER A 290 14.22 11.77 10.41
C SER A 290 15.57 11.91 9.70
N GLY A 291 15.62 11.72 8.38
CA GLY A 291 16.84 11.84 7.58
C GLY A 291 17.05 13.21 6.96
N THR A 292 17.77 13.26 5.83
CA THR A 292 17.98 14.50 5.07
C THR A 292 16.78 14.83 4.19
N LEU A 293 16.53 16.13 3.98
CA LEU A 293 15.57 16.62 3.01
C LEU A 293 16.29 17.05 1.73
N THR A 294 15.93 16.43 0.60
CA THR A 294 16.28 16.92 -0.74
C THR A 294 15.05 17.61 -1.34
N ASN A 295 15.06 18.93 -1.40
CA ASN A 295 13.92 19.70 -1.91
C ASN A 295 14.11 20.02 -3.40
N ASN A 296 13.55 19.19 -4.30
CA ASN A 296 13.49 19.51 -5.74
C ASN A 296 12.21 20.27 -6.13
N GLY A 297 11.40 20.69 -5.16
CA GLY A 297 10.13 21.38 -5.34
C GLY A 297 8.94 20.43 -5.47
N LEU A 298 8.06 20.46 -4.46
CA LEU A 298 6.70 19.92 -4.53
C LEU A 298 5.75 21.10 -4.76
N THR A 299 5.09 21.16 -5.92
CA THR A 299 4.24 22.30 -6.28
C THR A 299 2.78 22.01 -6.00
N VAL A 300 2.02 23.00 -5.52
CA VAL A 300 0.56 22.85 -5.39
C VAL A 300 -0.06 22.81 -6.78
N GLY A 301 -0.81 21.74 -7.06
CA GLY A 301 -1.61 21.55 -8.26
C GLY A 301 -3.08 21.88 -7.99
N LYS A 302 -3.91 20.84 -7.84
CA LYS A 302 -5.33 21.01 -7.52
C LYS A 302 -5.49 21.40 -6.05
N ALA A 303 -6.28 22.42 -5.76
CA ALA A 303 -6.62 22.86 -4.40
C ALA A 303 -8.14 23.14 -4.28
N PRO A 304 -8.71 23.16 -3.07
CA PRO A 304 -10.08 23.60 -2.86
C PRO A 304 -10.28 25.05 -3.33
N GLU A 305 -11.45 25.34 -3.90
CA GLU A 305 -11.75 26.67 -4.44
C GLU A 305 -11.64 27.76 -3.36
N GLY A 306 -11.06 28.90 -3.74
CA GLY A 306 -10.87 30.04 -2.83
C GLY A 306 -9.74 29.87 -1.82
N THR A 307 -8.97 28.78 -1.88
CA THR A 307 -7.83 28.58 -0.99
C THR A 307 -6.52 29.11 -1.56
N ASP A 308 -5.66 29.59 -0.68
CA ASP A 308 -4.29 30.00 -0.97
C ASP A 308 -3.33 29.08 -0.22
N LEU A 309 -2.68 28.18 -0.96
CA LEU A 309 -1.88 27.08 -0.41
C LEU A 309 -0.45 27.11 -0.91
N TYR A 310 0.50 26.80 -0.04
CA TYR A 310 1.88 26.49 -0.43
C TYR A 310 2.50 25.43 0.48
N VAL A 311 3.59 24.83 -0.02
CA VAL A 311 4.39 23.85 0.71
C VAL A 311 5.46 24.58 1.52
N GLN A 312 5.52 24.34 2.82
CA GLN A 312 6.51 24.88 3.74
C GLN A 312 7.53 23.80 4.11
N THR A 313 8.82 24.09 3.89
CA THR A 313 9.96 23.21 4.21
C THR A 313 11.00 23.87 5.12
N SER A 314 10.71 25.04 5.66
CA SER A 314 11.58 25.83 6.56
C SER A 314 11.55 25.31 8.01
N VAL A 315 10.71 24.34 8.33
CA VAL A 315 10.68 23.69 9.64
C VAL A 315 11.52 22.43 9.57
N ALA A 316 12.54 22.33 10.40
CA ALA A 316 13.39 21.14 10.44
C ALA A 316 12.54 19.86 10.66
N ASN A 317 12.89 18.79 9.94
CA ASN A 317 12.27 17.46 10.05
C ASN A 317 10.78 17.40 9.71
N ARG A 318 10.26 18.42 9.02
CA ARG A 318 8.84 18.51 8.67
C ARG A 318 8.59 19.18 7.32
N VAL A 319 7.56 18.72 6.64
CA VAL A 319 6.96 19.37 5.48
C VAL A 319 5.51 19.67 5.81
N ASN A 320 5.10 20.92 5.66
CA ASN A 320 3.73 21.34 5.89
C ASN A 320 3.06 21.81 4.60
N VAL A 321 1.74 21.78 4.59
CA VAL A 321 0.89 22.57 3.71
C VAL A 321 0.35 23.72 4.54
N VAL A 322 0.56 24.95 4.09
CA VAL A 322 0.05 26.14 4.76
C VAL A 322 -1.10 26.71 3.96
N ASN A 323 -2.20 27.01 4.65
CA ASN A 323 -3.37 27.67 4.09
C ASN A 323 -3.47 29.10 4.63
N THR A 324 -3.26 30.09 3.76
CA THR A 324 -3.29 31.53 4.07
C THR A 324 -4.60 32.21 3.68
N THR A 325 -5.64 31.48 3.30
CA THR A 325 -6.89 32.04 2.74
C THR A 325 -7.37 33.31 3.47
N GLY A 326 -7.19 34.46 2.81
CA GLY A 326 -7.61 35.78 3.30
C GLY A 326 -6.82 36.35 4.50
N GLN A 327 -5.75 35.68 4.95
CA GLN A 327 -5.01 36.01 6.17
C GLN A 327 -3.49 36.03 5.94
N THR A 328 -2.80 36.98 6.54
CA THR A 328 -1.33 36.94 6.66
C THR A 328 -0.95 36.16 7.91
N LEU A 329 -0.36 34.98 7.71
CA LEU A 329 0.20 34.18 8.79
C LEU A 329 1.59 34.71 9.20
N GLN A 330 1.83 34.80 10.49
CA GLN A 330 3.11 35.23 11.08
C GLN A 330 3.61 34.11 11.99
N PHE A 331 4.85 33.70 11.80
CA PHE A 331 5.43 32.54 12.47
C PHE A 331 6.34 32.99 13.59
N TRP A 332 6.11 32.47 14.80
CA TRP A 332 7.00 32.72 15.92
C TRP A 332 8.35 32.03 15.67
N ASP A 333 9.41 32.81 15.76
CA ASP A 333 10.78 32.36 15.48
C ASP A 333 11.69 32.39 16.71
N GLY A 334 11.14 32.85 17.84
CA GLY A 334 11.86 32.94 19.10
C GLY A 334 12.89 34.05 19.18
N ASP A 335 13.40 34.25 20.39
CA ASP A 335 14.58 35.07 20.65
C ASP A 335 15.85 34.23 20.46
N SER A 336 16.66 34.63 19.51
CA SER A 336 18.04 34.14 19.44
C SER A 336 18.93 34.80 20.48
N VAL A 337 19.68 34.01 21.25
CA VAL A 337 20.85 34.53 21.97
C VAL A 337 21.90 34.89 20.90
N GLY A 338 22.08 36.18 20.62
CA GLY A 338 23.10 36.67 19.69
C GLY A 338 22.73 36.68 18.19
N GLY A 339 21.45 36.57 17.81
CA GLY A 339 21.01 36.75 16.41
C GLY A 339 20.94 35.49 15.54
N ALA A 340 21.37 34.32 16.05
CA ALA A 340 21.57 33.11 15.26
C ALA A 340 20.30 32.48 14.63
N ASN A 341 19.12 32.72 15.22
CA ASN A 341 17.83 32.21 14.75
C ASN A 341 17.05 33.30 14.01
N ARG A 342 17.74 34.24 13.37
CA ARG A 342 17.10 35.32 12.60
C ARG A 342 17.60 35.32 11.17
N ASN A 343 16.68 35.52 10.23
CA ASN A 343 16.89 35.65 8.81
C ASN A 343 17.68 34.47 8.22
N ASN A 344 17.38 33.25 8.68
CA ASN A 344 18.17 32.05 8.41
C ASN A 344 17.46 31.03 7.51
N ASN A 345 16.33 31.39 6.90
CA ASN A 345 15.48 30.52 6.09
C ASN A 345 14.87 29.33 6.87
N VAL A 346 14.80 29.45 8.19
CA VAL A 346 14.25 28.44 9.09
C VAL A 346 13.18 29.09 9.95
N VAL A 347 12.12 28.34 10.27
CA VAL A 347 11.20 28.70 11.35
C VAL A 347 11.61 27.88 12.57
N ASP A 348 12.28 28.51 13.51
CA ASP A 348 12.94 27.89 14.66
C ASP A 348 12.00 27.71 15.86
N GLY A 349 11.16 28.71 16.14
CA GLY A 349 10.33 28.76 17.34
C GLY A 349 11.15 28.95 18.62
N GLY A 350 10.71 28.37 19.75
CA GLY A 350 11.43 28.39 21.02
C GLY A 350 11.08 29.57 21.94
N ASN A 351 11.97 29.86 22.90
CA ASN A 351 11.73 30.88 23.92
C ASN A 351 11.82 32.30 23.35
N GLY A 352 11.13 33.26 23.96
CA GLY A 352 11.37 34.69 23.70
C GLY A 352 10.30 35.61 24.26
N THR A 353 10.48 36.91 24.02
CA THR A 353 9.55 37.96 24.46
C THR A 353 8.79 38.52 23.26
N TRP A 354 7.46 38.45 23.29
CA TRP A 354 6.58 39.05 22.30
C TRP A 354 6.22 40.47 22.74
N THR A 355 6.79 41.47 22.07
CA THR A 355 6.38 42.87 22.21
C THR A 355 5.88 43.43 20.88
N ALA A 356 5.24 44.60 20.90
CA ALA A 356 4.76 45.25 19.68
C ALA A 356 5.87 45.51 18.63
N ASN A 357 7.13 45.59 19.08
CA ASN A 357 8.30 45.93 18.24
C ASN A 357 9.37 44.81 18.22
N SER A 358 9.10 43.61 18.75
CA SER A 358 10.10 42.54 18.78
C SER A 358 10.21 41.86 17.42
N ASP A 359 11.45 41.73 16.92
CA ASP A 359 11.79 41.05 15.65
C ASP A 359 11.84 39.51 15.82
N ASN A 360 10.77 38.95 16.38
CA ASN A 360 10.63 37.52 16.74
C ASN A 360 9.59 36.81 15.87
N TRP A 361 9.10 37.49 14.84
CA TRP A 361 8.13 36.97 13.89
C TRP A 361 8.76 36.88 12.51
N THR A 362 8.46 35.81 11.78
CA THR A 362 8.97 35.58 10.43
C THR A 362 7.86 35.18 9.47
N THR A 363 8.18 35.19 8.18
CA THR A 363 7.37 34.58 7.13
C THR A 363 7.51 33.07 7.15
N ALA A 364 6.63 32.37 6.46
CA ALA A 364 6.63 30.91 6.50
C ALA A 364 7.90 30.26 5.94
N ASP A 365 8.72 30.96 5.19
CA ASP A 365 10.00 30.50 4.69
C ASP A 365 11.17 30.79 5.64
N GLY A 366 10.93 31.47 6.78
CA GLY A 366 11.98 31.82 7.74
C GLY A 366 12.97 32.88 7.23
N PHE A 367 12.66 33.56 6.11
CA PHE A 367 13.66 34.39 5.43
C PHE A 367 13.94 35.71 6.13
N ILE A 368 12.91 36.39 6.64
CA ILE A 368 13.04 37.70 7.30
C ILE A 368 12.31 37.71 8.62
N ASN A 369 13.00 38.11 9.69
CA ASN A 369 12.42 38.45 10.97
C ASN A 369 12.05 39.94 11.02
N ALA A 370 10.89 40.22 11.57
CA ALA A 370 10.37 41.56 11.76
C ALA A 370 9.39 41.59 12.94
N PRO A 371 8.94 42.77 13.37
CA PRO A 371 7.79 42.87 14.26
C PRO A 371 6.56 42.32 13.56
N MET A 372 5.67 41.69 14.34
CA MET A 372 4.42 41.14 13.81
C MET A 372 3.66 42.21 13.02
N LYS A 373 3.33 41.93 11.76
CA LYS A 373 2.43 42.76 10.94
C LYS A 373 1.52 41.87 10.09
N PRO A 374 0.20 42.14 10.03
CA PRO A 374 -0.55 43.20 10.73
C PRO A 374 -0.64 42.99 12.26
N GLN A 375 -1.09 44.02 13.00
CA GLN A 375 -1.40 43.94 14.43
C GLN A 375 -2.86 44.36 14.70
N PRO A 376 -3.72 43.49 15.28
CA PRO A 376 -3.46 42.08 15.55
C PRO A 376 -3.32 41.29 14.23
N GLY A 377 -2.42 40.32 14.21
CA GLY A 377 -2.23 39.42 13.07
C GLY A 377 -2.52 37.97 13.45
N TYR A 378 -2.37 37.05 12.49
CA TYR A 378 -2.56 35.63 12.75
C TYR A 378 -1.24 34.99 13.18
N ALA A 379 -1.08 34.78 14.49
CA ALA A 379 0.10 34.19 15.09
C ALA A 379 0.11 32.65 14.93
N ILE A 380 1.22 32.10 14.46
CA ILE A 380 1.50 30.66 14.40
C ILE A 380 2.68 30.35 15.31
N PHE A 381 2.47 29.43 16.25
CA PHE A 381 3.54 28.84 17.06
C PHE A 381 3.79 27.41 16.59
N GLN A 382 5.00 27.15 16.10
CA GLN A 382 5.41 25.84 15.59
C GLN A 382 6.90 25.61 15.84
N ALA A 383 7.46 24.53 15.28
CA ALA A 383 8.86 24.12 15.44
C ALA A 383 9.23 23.82 16.92
N ALA A 384 10.30 24.40 17.46
CA ALA A 384 10.74 24.13 18.83
C ALA A 384 9.76 24.72 19.85
N GLY A 385 9.37 23.94 20.86
CA GLY A 385 8.59 24.43 21.98
C GLY A 385 9.41 25.37 22.88
N GLY A 386 8.76 26.38 23.47
CA GLY A 386 9.40 27.31 24.39
C GLY A 386 8.40 28.22 25.10
N LYS A 387 8.92 28.98 26.08
CA LYS A 387 8.17 29.99 26.83
C LYS A 387 8.14 31.30 26.05
N VAL A 388 6.94 31.82 25.83
CA VAL A 388 6.72 33.14 25.21
C VAL A 388 6.21 34.10 26.29
N ASP A 389 7.02 35.10 26.63
CA ASP A 389 6.66 36.17 27.55
C ASP A 389 5.97 37.30 26.77
N VAL A 390 4.82 37.79 27.22
CA VAL A 390 4.01 38.85 26.57
C VAL A 390 3.88 40.06 27.48
#